data_AF-A0A9X1LAX1-F1
#
_entry.id   AF-A0A9X1LAX1-F1
#
_cell.length_a   1.000
_cell.length_b   1.000
_cell.length_c   1.000
_cell.angle_alpha   90.00
_cell.angle_beta   90.00
_cell.angle_gamma   90.00
#
_symmetry.space_group_name_H-M   'P 1'
#
loop_
_entity.id
_entity.type
_entity.pdbx_description
1 polymer ?
#
loop_
_entity_poly.entity_id
_entity_poly.type
_entity_poly.pdbx_seq_one_letter_code
_entity_poly.pdbx_strand_id
1 'polypeptide(L)' 'MSVTREEILVLGLTAGVVGSLVGGLMLGVGLGLAVQGAHIGWLLVLPAAPVAGMLGYVLARRLAKRLPPAQR' A
#
# COMPACT_ATOMS: atom_id res chain seq x y z
N MET A 1 25.25 -12.25 -1.72
CA MET A 1 24.38 -11.75 -2.80
C MET A 1 24.20 -10.25 -2.55
N SER A 2 24.92 -9.40 -3.29
CA SER A 2 24.92 -7.94 -3.08
C SER A 2 23.62 -7.34 -3.61
N VAL A 3 22.81 -6.75 -2.74
CA VAL A 3 21.62 -6.00 -3.15
C VAL A 3 22.05 -4.71 -3.85
N THR A 4 21.54 -4.48 -5.06
CA THR A 4 21.84 -3.29 -5.86
C THR A 4 20.90 -2.13 -5.49
N ARG A 5 21.35 -0.89 -5.68
CA ARG A 5 20.53 0.32 -5.41
C ARG A 5 19.24 0.35 -6.25
N GLU A 6 19.31 -0.22 -7.44
CA GLU A 6 18.19 -0.29 -8.37
C GLU A 6 17.07 -1.19 -7.84
N GLU A 7 17.41 -2.33 -7.23
CA GLU A 7 16.44 -3.22 -6.55
C GLU A 7 15.74 -2.54 -5.37
N ILE A 8 16.46 -1.69 -4.64
CA ILE A 8 15.90 -0.90 -3.52
C ILE A 8 14.86 0.10 -4.05
N LEU A 9 15.20 0.82 -5.13
CA LEU A 9 14.30 1.77 -5.76
C LEU A 9 13.07 1.08 -6.33
N VAL A 10 13.25 -0.06 -7.01
CA VAL A 10 12.13 -0.85 -7.55
C VAL A 10 11.23 -1.35 -6.42
N LEU A 11 11.78 -1.88 -5.32
CA LEU A 11 10.94 -2.33 -4.19
C LEU A 11 10.14 -1.19 -3.57
N GLY A 12 10.76 -0.02 -3.37
CA GLY A 12 10.10 1.15 -2.80
C GLY A 12 9.01 1.71 -3.71
N LEU A 13 9.28 1.79 -5.02
CA LEU A 13 8.32 2.25 -6.01
C LEU A 13 7.13 1.29 -6.11
N THR A 14 7.39 -0.02 -6.19
CA THR A 14 6.35 -1.05 -6.24
C THR A 14 5.51 -1.03 -4.96
N ALA A 15 6.15 -0.84 -3.80
CA ALA A 15 5.47 -0.72 -2.52
C ALA A 15 4.49 0.47 -2.49
N GLY A 16 4.98 1.65 -2.90
CA GLY A 16 4.19 2.87 -2.92
C GLY A 16 3.04 2.82 -3.92
N VAL A 17 3.30 2.35 -5.14
CA VAL A 17 2.29 2.26 -6.21
C VAL A 17 1.21 1.23 -5.88
N VAL A 18 1.58 0.04 -5.40
CA VAL A 18 0.60 -1.00 -5.04
C VAL A 18 -0.24 -0.55 -3.85
N GLY A 19 0.36 0.05 -2.82
CA GLY A 19 -0.37 0.54 -1.66
C GLY A 19 -1.35 1.66 -2.01
N SER A 20 -0.93 2.62 -2.84
CA SER A 20 -1.77 3.76 -3.24
C SER A 20 -2.89 3.35 -4.20
N LEU A 21 -2.63 2.45 -5.15
CA LEU A 21 -3.66 1.95 -6.07
C LEU A 21 -4.74 1.16 -5.31
N VAL A 22 -4.34 0.21 -4.46
CA VAL A 22 -5.31 -0.62 -3.72
C VAL A 22 -6.12 0.24 -2.75
N GLY A 23 -5.47 1.12 -1.99
CA GLY A 23 -6.17 2.02 -1.07
C GLY A 23 -7.08 3.02 -1.77
N GLY A 24 -6.58 3.67 -2.82
CA GLY A 24 -7.34 4.65 -3.59
C GLY A 24 -8.56 4.05 -4.28
N LEU A 25 -8.43 2.85 -4.87
CA LEU A 25 -9.56 2.16 -5.51
C LEU A 25 -10.59 1.67 -4.50
N MET A 26 -10.18 1.05 -3.38
CA MET A 26 -11.13 0.64 -2.34
C MET A 26 -11.88 1.82 -1.75
N LEU A 27 -11.18 2.93 -1.48
CA LEU A 27 -11.80 4.15 -0.97
C LEU A 27 -12.74 4.77 -2.00
N GLY A 28 -12.31 4.92 -3.25
CA GLY A 28 -13.10 5.53 -4.32
C GLY A 28 -14.37 4.75 -4.63
N VAL A 29 -14.26 3.43 -4.79
CA VAL A 29 -15.42 2.56 -5.04
C VAL A 29 -16.35 2.51 -3.83
N GLY A 30 -15.80 2.33 -2.62
CA GLY A 30 -16.60 2.30 -1.40
C GLY A 30 -17.35 3.60 -1.16
N LEU A 31 -16.69 4.74 -1.35
CA LEU A 31 -17.29 6.06 -1.13
C LEU A 31 -18.35 6.35 -2.20
N GLY A 32 -18.09 5.96 -3.46
CA GLY A 32 -19.08 6.06 -4.54
C GLY A 32 -20.36 5.27 -4.23
N LEU A 33 -20.22 4.03 -3.74
CA LEU A 33 -21.36 3.19 -3.34
C LEU A 33 -22.11 3.79 -2.12
N ALA A 34 -21.38 4.28 -1.13
CA ALA A 34 -21.97 4.89 0.06
C ALA A 34 -22.75 6.18 -0.27
N VAL A 35 -22.22 7.02 -1.16
CA VAL A 35 -22.89 8.25 -1.62
C VAL A 35 -24.14 7.95 -2.44
N GLN A 36 -24.17 6.83 -3.17
CA GLN A 36 -25.35 6.37 -3.92
C GLN A 36 -26.42 5.68 -3.04
N GLY A 37 -26.26 5.68 -1.72
CA GLY A 37 -27.23 5.09 -0.78
C GLY A 37 -27.09 3.58 -0.60
N ALA A 38 -26.15 2.92 -1.29
CA ALA A 38 -25.81 1.54 -1.03
C ALA A 38 -24.93 1.47 0.23
N HIS A 39 -25.55 1.31 1.40
CA HIS A 39 -24.86 1.26 2.70
C HIS A 39 -23.76 0.18 2.78
N ILE A 40 -23.80 -0.81 1.89
CA ILE A 40 -22.73 -1.79 1.72
C ILE A 40 -21.39 -1.15 1.32
N GLY A 41 -21.39 0.04 0.72
CA GLY A 41 -20.18 0.81 0.41
C GLY A 41 -19.31 1.08 1.63
N TRP A 42 -19.89 1.18 2.84
CA TRP A 42 -19.13 1.34 4.08
C TRP A 42 -18.22 0.15 4.38
N LEU A 43 -18.56 -1.07 3.95
CA LEU A 43 -17.68 -2.22 4.08
C LEU A 43 -16.43 -2.11 3.21
N LEU A 44 -16.43 -1.29 2.16
CA LEU A 44 -15.25 -0.99 1.37
C LEU A 44 -14.51 0.25 1.89
N VAL A 45 -15.23 1.28 2.32
CA VAL A 45 -14.64 2.54 2.85
C VAL A 45 -13.88 2.31 4.15
N LEU A 46 -14.50 1.67 5.14
CA LEU A 46 -13.92 1.53 6.48
C LEU A 46 -12.57 0.79 6.45
N PRO A 47 -12.45 -0.37 5.78
CA PRO A 47 -11.20 -1.10 5.74
C PRO A 47 -10.23 -0.61 4.66
N ALA A 48 -10.62 0.32 3.75
CA ALA A 48 -9.72 0.81 2.70
C ALA A 48 -8.39 1.33 3.28
N ALA A 49 -8.47 2.14 4.35
CA ALA A 49 -7.28 2.68 5.02
C ALA A 49 -6.40 1.61 5.68
N PRO A 50 -6.91 0.71 6.55
CA PRO A 50 -6.07 -0.33 7.16
C PRO A 50 -5.58 -1.37 6.16
N VAL A 51 -6.34 -1.71 5.11
CA VAL A 51 -5.88 -2.64 4.06
C VAL A 51 -4.74 -2.03 3.25
N ALA A 52 -4.87 -0.77 2.84
CA ALA A 52 -3.79 -0.05 2.17
C ALA A 52 -2.55 0.09 3.06
N GLY A 53 -2.76 0.42 4.34
CA GLY A 53 -1.71 0.51 5.35
C GLY A 53 -1.00 -0.82 5.59
N MET A 54 -1.73 -1.94 5.67
CA MET A 54 -1.15 -3.28 5.83
C MET A 54 -0.33 -3.69 4.60
N LEU A 55 -0.84 -3.45 3.39
CA LEU A 55 -0.10 -3.75 2.16
C LEU A 55 1.18 -2.92 2.09
N GLY A 56 1.08 -1.60 2.32
CA GLY A 56 2.23 -0.71 2.40
C GLY A 56 3.24 -1.14 3.46
N TYR A 57 2.78 -1.53 4.65
CA TYR A 57 3.63 -2.02 5.74
C TYR A 57 4.37 -3.31 5.41
N VAL A 58 3.69 -4.30 4.81
CA VAL A 58 4.31 -5.57 4.41
C VAL A 58 5.39 -5.33 3.36
N LEU A 59 5.11 -4.49 2.38
CA LEU A 59 6.06 -4.13 1.33
C LEU A 59 7.24 -3.31 1.88
N ALA A 60 6.99 -2.34 2.75
CA ALA A 60 8.02 -1.56 3.43
C ALA A 60 8.91 -2.43 4.34
N ARG A 61 8.33 -3.40 5.04
CA ARG A 61 9.07 -4.36 5.86
C ARG A 61 9.94 -5.29 5.02
N ARG A 62 9.51 -5.65 3.80
CA ARG A 62 10.33 -6.38 2.83
C ARG A 62 11.48 -5.53 2.29
N LEU A 63 11.24 -4.24 2.05
CA LEU A 63 12.27 -3.27 1.65
C LEU A 63 13.31 -3.09 2.75
N ALA A 64 12.88 -2.86 3.99
CA ALA A 64 13.76 -2.69 5.14
C ALA A 64 14.69 -3.89 5.38
N LYS A 65 14.24 -5.11 5.09
CA LYS A 65 15.06 -6.34 5.19
C LYS A 65 16.10 -6.48 4.08
N ARG A 66 15.91 -5.77 2.95
CA ARG A 66 16.83 -5.79 1.79
C ARG A 66 17.75 -4.58 1.76
N LEU A 67 17.48 -3.56 2.58
CA LEU A 67 18.34 -2.41 2.77
C LEU A 67 19.58 -2.82 3.60
N PRO A 68 20.80 -2.46 3.17
CA PRO A 68 21.97 -2.53 4.04
C PRO A 68 21.74 -1.70 5.32
N PRO A 69 22.31 -2.10 6.48
CA PRO A 69 22.27 -1.26 7.67
C PRO A 69 22.84 0.11 7.32
N ALA A 70 22.14 1.18 7.72
CA ALA A 70 22.58 2.55 7.50
C ALA A 70 23.97 2.72 8.13
N GLN A 71 24.99 2.69 7.27
CA GLN A 71 26.38 2.86 7.66
C GLN A 71 26.55 4.33 8.04
N ARG A 72 26.50 4.61 9.35
CA ARG A 72 26.88 5.89 9.94
C ARG A 72 28.39 5.97 10.05
#